data_AF-A0A538RWM0-F1
#
_entry.id   AF-A0A538RWM0-F1
#
_cell.length_a   1.000
_cell.length_b   1.000
_cell.length_c   1.000
_cell.angle_alpha   90.00
_cell.angle_beta   90.00
_cell.angle_gamma   90.00
#
_symmetry.space_group_name_H-M   'P 1'
#
loop_
_entity.id
_entity.type
_entity.pdbx_description
1 polymer ?
#
loop_
_entity_poly.entity_id
_entity_poly.type
_entity_poly.pdbx_seq_one_letter_code
_entity_poly.pdbx_strand_id
1 'polypeptide(L)' 'MQIWADYQQQHDVSGLIGQTAGIDPASGRIWLGESATDIWEQMEAEGIDTPLYYTRVGSDYYVRKGGHR' A
#
# COMPACT_ATOMS: atom_id res chain seq x y z
N MET A 1 5.04 -1.24 -11.10
CA MET A 1 4.19 -0.08 -10.78
C MET A 1 5.11 1.07 -10.43
N GLN A 2 5.11 2.14 -11.24
CA GLN A 2 6.12 3.21 -11.16
C GLN A 2 6.07 3.97 -9.82
N ILE A 3 4.86 4.28 -9.31
CA ILE A 3 4.64 5.01 -8.04
C ILE A 3 5.35 4.33 -6.85
N TRP A 4 5.24 3.01 -6.72
CA TRP A 4 5.92 2.27 -5.66
C TRP A 4 7.44 2.23 -5.84
N ALA A 5 7.91 2.12 -7.09
CA ALA A 5 9.34 2.14 -7.38
C ALA A 5 9.95 3.50 -7.01
N ASP A 6 9.28 4.59 -7.37
CA ASP A 6 9.72 5.96 -7.06
C ASP A 6 9.70 6.22 -5.55
N TYR A 7 8.69 5.71 -4.84
CA TYR A 7 8.61 5.83 -3.39
C TYR A 7 9.78 5.12 -2.68
N GLN A 8 10.10 3.88 -3.08
CA GLN A 8 11.22 3.12 -2.50
C GLN A 8 12.59 3.76 -2.78
N GLN A 9 12.72 4.56 -3.85
CA GLN A 9 13.96 5.30 -4.12
C GLN A 9 14.12 6.52 -3.21
N GLN A 10 13.00 7.12 -2.81
CA GLN A 10 12.98 8.36 -2.01
C GLN A 10 12.88 8.09 -0.51
N HIS A 11 12.36 6.93 -0.12
CA HIS A 11 12.11 6.55 1.27
C HIS A 11 12.81 5.24 1.61
N ASP A 12 13.49 5.22 2.76
CA ASP A 12 14.03 3.97 3.30
C ASP A 12 12.89 3.10 3.84
N VAL A 13 12.58 2.03 3.11
CA VAL A 13 11.56 1.04 3.47
C VAL A 13 12.16 -0.28 3.98
N SER A 14 13.48 -0.33 4.20
CA SER A 14 14.18 -1.55 4.61
C SER A 14 13.67 -2.10 5.96
N GLY A 15 13.33 -1.22 6.90
CA GLY A 15 12.72 -1.58 8.19
C GLY A 15 11.24 -1.98 8.11
N LEU A 16 10.62 -1.83 6.94
CA LEU A 16 9.21 -2.12 6.70
C LEU A 16 9.02 -3.42 5.91
N ILE A 17 10.09 -4.18 5.68
CA ILE A 17 10.03 -5.46 4.96
C ILE A 17 8.96 -6.35 5.57
N GLY A 18 8.13 -6.90 4.70
CA GLY A 18 7.00 -7.70 5.15
C GLY A 18 5.92 -6.87 5.82
N GLN A 19 5.77 -5.57 5.56
CA GLN A 19 4.52 -4.83 5.74
C GLN A 19 3.78 -4.69 4.39
N THR A 20 2.53 -4.24 4.44
CA THR A 20 1.73 -3.94 3.25
C THR A 20 1.85 -2.46 2.89
N ALA A 21 1.98 -2.18 1.59
CA ALA A 21 1.82 -0.86 1.02
C ALA A 21 0.52 -0.82 0.19
N GLY A 22 -0.33 0.15 0.48
CA GLY A 22 -1.55 0.46 -0.27
C GLY A 22 -1.28 1.71 -1.10
N ILE A 23 -1.55 1.64 -2.40
CA ILE A 23 -1.15 2.66 -3.38
C ILE A 23 -2.38 3.12 -4.12
N ASP A 24 -2.69 4.41 -4.00
CA ASP A 24 -3.74 5.04 -4.79
C ASP A 24 -3.18 5.45 -6.15
N PRO A 25 -3.66 4.84 -7.26
CA PRO A 25 -3.19 5.19 -8.59
C PRO A 25 -3.61 6.58 -9.06
N ALA A 26 -4.66 7.18 -8.46
CA ALA A 26 -5.19 8.47 -8.87
C ALA A 26 -4.40 9.63 -8.25
N SER A 27 -4.14 9.58 -6.94
CA SER A 27 -3.40 10.64 -6.23
C SER A 27 -1.90 10.36 -6.09
N GLY A 28 -1.46 9.12 -6.26
CA GLY A 28 -0.10 8.70 -5.95
C GLY A 28 0.20 8.58 -4.45
N ARG A 29 -0.82 8.72 -3.58
CA ARG A 29 -0.66 8.50 -2.14
C ARG A 29 -0.38 7.04 -1.83
N ILE A 30 0.42 6.85 -0.77
CA ILE A 30 0.82 5.54 -0.29
C ILE A 30 0.57 5.46 1.21
N TRP A 31 -0.09 4.39 1.63
CA TRP A 31 -0.29 4.02 3.03
C TRP A 31 0.52 2.77 3.33
N LEU A 32 1.07 2.71 4.54
CA LEU A 32 1.87 1.59 5.03
C LEU A 32 1.21 1.04 6.29
N GLY A 33 1.15 -0.28 6.42
CA GLY A 33 0.60 -0.94 7.60
C GLY A 33 0.97 -2.41 7.64
N GLU A 34 0.87 -3.03 8.81
CA GLU A 34 1.21 -4.44 9.00
C GLU A 34 0.36 -5.36 8.10
N SER A 35 -0.88 -4.95 7.83
CA SER A 35 -1.82 -5.65 6.95
C SER A 35 -2.61 -4.69 6.05
N ALA A 36 -3.38 -5.25 5.12
CA ALA A 36 -4.32 -4.47 4.31
C ALA A 36 -5.55 -3.99 5.12
N THR A 37 -5.74 -4.49 6.34
CA THR A 37 -6.79 -4.03 7.26
C THR A 37 -6.34 -2.76 7.97
N ASP A 38 -5.10 -2.71 8.46
CA ASP A 38 -4.52 -1.49 9.05
C ASP A 38 -4.59 -0.29 8.10
N ILE A 39 -4.33 -0.53 6.82
CA ILE A 39 -4.42 0.50 5.78
C ILE A 39 -5.87 0.95 5.59
N TRP A 40 -6.82 0.03 5.65
CA TRP A 40 -8.23 0.37 5.52
C TRP A 40 -8.73 1.19 6.73
N GLU A 41 -8.30 0.85 7.94
CA GLU A 41 -8.61 1.64 9.15
C GLU A 41 -8.00 3.06 9.08
N GLN A 42 -6.77 3.19 8.55
CA GLN A 42 -6.17 4.52 8.29
C GLN A 42 -7.00 5.33 7.28
N MET A 43 -7.41 4.70 6.17
CA MET A 43 -8.24 5.36 5.16
C MET A 43 -9.61 5.76 5.70
N GLU A 44 -10.24 4.89 6.48
CA GLU A 44 -11.54 5.16 7.11
C GLU A 44 -11.44 6.36 8.07
N ALA A 45 -10.37 6.43 8.87
CA ALA A 45 -10.11 7.57 9.76
C ALA A 45 -9.89 8.90 8.99
N GLU A 46 -9.36 8.83 7.77
CA GLU A 46 -9.23 9.97 6.86
C GLU A 46 -10.51 10.26 6.05
N GLY A 47 -11.54 9.42 6.15
CA GLY A 47 -12.77 9.52 5.36
C GLY A 47 -12.57 9.20 3.87
N ILE A 48 -11.55 8.41 3.54
CA ILE A 48 -11.19 8.05 2.17
C ILE A 48 -11.77 6.68 1.82
N ASP A 49 -12.57 6.63 0.77
CA ASP A 49 -13.11 5.39 0.19
C ASP A 49 -12.74 5.30 -1.29
N THR A 50 -11.48 4.94 -1.56
CA THR A 50 -10.96 4.77 -2.94
C THR A 50 -10.30 3.40 -3.09
N PRO A 51 -10.41 2.74 -4.26
CA PRO A 51 -9.71 1.48 -4.49
C PRO A 51 -8.19 1.66 -4.52
N LEU A 52 -7.48 0.86 -3.73
CA LEU A 52 -6.01 0.82 -3.72
C LEU A 52 -5.46 -0.42 -4.43
N TYR A 53 -4.26 -0.28 -4.98
CA TYR A 53 -3.38 -1.41 -5.27
C TYR A 53 -2.58 -1.78 -4.03
N TYR A 54 -2.43 -3.07 -3.77
CA TYR A 54 -1.67 -3.55 -2.60
C TYR A 54 -0.42 -4.30 -3.05
N THR A 55 0.69 -4.06 -2.35
CA THR A 55 1.94 -4.79 -2.51
C THR A 55 2.58 -5.05 -1.14
N ARG A 56 3.41 -6.08 -1.02
CA ARG A 56 4.19 -6.33 0.20
C ARG A 56 5.56 -5.68 0.03
N VAL A 57 6.00 -4.93 1.03
CA VAL A 57 7.34 -4.34 1.04
C VAL A 57 8.39 -5.47 1.07
N GLY A 58 9.39 -5.39 0.19
CA GLY A 58 10.43 -6.42 0.07
C GLY A 58 10.00 -7.70 -0.68
N SER A 59 8.80 -7.74 -1.25
CA SER A 59 8.37 -8.81 -2.16
C SER A 59 8.25 -8.27 -3.58
N ASP A 60 8.81 -9.00 -4.55
CA ASP A 60 8.66 -8.68 -5.98
C ASP A 60 7.25 -9.00 -6.52
N TYR A 61 6.37 -9.58 -5.70
CA TYR A 61 5.05 -10.05 -6.11
C TYR A 61 3.91 -9.13 -5.65
N TYR A 62 3.11 -8.69 -6.62
CA TYR A 62 1.83 -8.01 -6.40
C TYR A 62 0.81 -8.95 -5.77
N VAL A 63 0.27 -8.59 -4.60
CA VAL A 63 -0.83 -9.33 -4.00
C VAL A 63 -2.12 -8.63 -4.43
N ARG A 64 -2.79 -9.19 -5.45
CA ARG A 64 -4.14 -8.74 -5.79
C ARG A 64 -5.05 -9.07 -4.60
N LYS A 65 -5.56 -8.06 -3.89
CA LYS A 65 -6.65 -8.25 -2.92
C LYS A 65 -7.86 -8.79 -3.70
N GLY A 66 -8.09 -10.10 -3.60
CA GLY A 66 -9.32 -10.72 -4.07
C GLY A 66 -10.45 -10.12 -3.25
N GLY A 67 -11.45 -9.56 -3.92
CA GLY A 67 -12.60 -8.95 -3.28
C GLY A 67 -13.25 -9.91 -2.29
N HIS A 68 -13.45 -9.45 -1.06
CA HIS A 68 -14.41 -10.09 -0.17
C HIS A 68 -15.79 -9.92 -0.84
N ARG A 69 -16.44 -11.04 -1.17
CA ARG A 69 -17.85 -11.08 -1.55
C ARG A 69 -18.73 -10.67 -0.38
#